data_AF-D6TZJ3-F1
#
_entry.id   AF-D6TZJ3-F1
#
_cell.length_a   1.000
_cell.length_b   1.000
_cell.length_c   1.000
_cell.angle_alpha   90.00
_cell.angle_beta   90.00
_cell.angle_gamma   90.00
#
_symmetry.space_group_name_H-M   'P 1'
#
loop_
_entity.id
_entity.type
_entity.pdbx_description
1 polymer ?
#
loop_
_entity_poly.entity_id
_entity_poly.type
_entity_poly.pdbx_seq_one_letter_code
_entity_poly.pdbx_strand_id
1 'polypeptide(L)'
;MYSKYIFNPRFGYRTHAFGSSQLAIPIRNLPREKLDARAPTSEDLAALNALWRHEEGTVDMALEPGLDLLDWLSPDPEIHATVYTRHHEVVGYTRTHVREPNKPRAFLACDHEAARAIVATMVLGVETAASDVECILPLHPASASASAFGQAICSSWEAAMACSLNQSSLLDEYLALVASGQRVPGRVTWPAAFDLE
;
A
#
# COMPACT_ATOMS: atom_id res chain seq x y z
N MET A 1 31.24 6.10 1.02
CA MET A 1 30.54 5.40 2.12
C MET A 1 30.07 6.46 3.10
N TYR A 2 28.96 7.13 2.80
CA TYR A 2 28.36 8.13 3.67
C TYR A 2 27.28 7.43 4.50
N SER A 3 27.61 7.05 5.73
CA SER A 3 26.58 6.62 6.70
C SER A 3 26.82 7.36 8.01
N LYS A 4 26.05 8.42 8.19
CA LYS A 4 25.70 8.95 9.50
C LYS A 4 24.36 9.64 9.33
N TYR A 5 23.29 8.85 9.23
CA TYR A 5 21.98 9.36 9.62
C TYR A 5 22.14 9.79 11.08
N ILE A 6 22.04 11.09 11.34
CA ILE A 6 22.13 11.62 12.71
C ILE A 6 20.82 11.26 13.38
N PHE A 7 20.78 10.06 13.97
CA PHE A 7 19.77 9.66 14.94
C PHE A 7 19.74 10.72 16.05
N ASN A 8 18.57 11.33 16.28
CA ASN A 8 18.43 12.41 17.25
C ASN A 8 17.52 11.97 18.43
N PRO A 9 18.00 11.07 19.30
CA PRO A 9 17.23 10.60 20.46
C PRO A 9 16.88 11.73 21.43
N ARG A 10 17.57 12.87 21.31
CA ARG A 10 17.38 14.05 22.17
C ARG A 10 15.95 14.58 22.14
N PHE A 11 15.21 14.34 21.06
CA PHE A 11 13.84 14.82 20.90
C PHE A 11 12.78 13.74 21.13
N GLY A 12 13.16 12.57 21.67
CA GLY A 12 12.19 11.51 21.99
C GLY A 12 11.77 10.64 20.81
N TYR A 13 12.36 10.83 19.62
CA TYR A 13 12.14 9.94 18.48
C TYR A 13 12.69 8.54 18.75
N ARG A 14 11.86 7.54 18.45
CA ARG A 14 12.18 6.12 18.50
C ARG A 14 12.18 5.56 17.09
N THR A 15 13.23 4.81 16.74
CA THR A 15 13.39 4.16 15.42
C THR A 15 12.52 2.90 15.30
N HIS A 16 12.42 2.35 14.08
CA HIS A 16 11.64 1.15 13.77
C HIS A 16 10.15 1.23 14.13
N ALA A 17 9.59 2.45 14.15
CA ALA A 17 8.21 2.70 14.52
C ALA A 17 7.20 2.18 13.48
N PHE A 18 7.61 2.15 12.21
CA PHE A 18 6.83 1.62 11.10
C PHE A 18 7.79 1.01 10.08
N GLY A 19 7.24 0.44 9.01
CA GLY A 19 8.02 -0.21 7.98
C GLY A 19 7.37 -0.17 6.62
N SER A 20 7.96 -0.93 5.72
CA SER A 20 7.41 -1.27 4.43
C SER A 20 6.84 -2.68 4.55
N SER A 21 5.82 -2.94 3.75
CA SER A 21 5.28 -4.28 3.63
C SER A 21 5.05 -4.60 2.18
N GLN A 22 5.38 -5.83 1.81
CA GLN A 22 5.22 -6.31 0.45
C GLN A 22 4.84 -7.78 0.42
N LEU A 23 4.10 -8.15 -0.62
CA LEU A 23 3.73 -9.52 -0.91
C LEU A 23 4.05 -9.80 -2.38
N ALA A 24 4.94 -10.76 -2.62
CA ALA A 24 5.28 -11.22 -3.97
C ALA A 24 4.29 -12.31 -4.40
N ILE A 25 3.64 -12.10 -5.54
CA ILE A 25 2.61 -12.98 -6.09
C ILE A 25 3.15 -13.59 -7.37
N PRO A 26 3.29 -14.92 -7.45
CA PRO A 26 3.58 -15.55 -8.72
C PRO A 26 2.35 -15.41 -9.62
N ILE A 27 2.54 -14.90 -10.84
CA ILE A 27 1.44 -14.61 -11.78
C ILE A 27 0.76 -15.89 -12.30
N ARG A 28 1.36 -17.06 -12.07
CA ARG A 28 0.74 -18.36 -12.39
C ARG A 28 -0.56 -18.56 -11.60
N ASN A 29 -1.60 -19.03 -12.28
CA ASN A 29 -2.92 -19.36 -11.71
C ASN A 29 -3.77 -18.16 -11.24
N LEU A 30 -3.48 -16.93 -11.70
CA LEU A 30 -4.43 -15.83 -11.53
C LEU A 30 -5.73 -16.08 -12.31
N PRO A 31 -6.88 -15.55 -11.84
CA PRO A 31 -8.14 -15.67 -12.56
C PRO A 31 -8.03 -15.05 -13.95
N ARG A 32 -8.83 -15.55 -14.89
CA ARG A 32 -8.94 -14.98 -16.24
C ARG A 32 -9.92 -13.82 -16.33
N GLU A 33 -10.58 -13.47 -15.23
CA GLU A 33 -11.49 -12.35 -15.17
C GLU A 33 -10.70 -11.06 -15.46
N LYS A 34 -11.23 -10.27 -16.39
CA LYS A 34 -10.71 -8.96 -16.73
C LYS A 34 -11.67 -7.91 -16.19
N LEU A 35 -11.14 -6.99 -15.39
CA LEU A 35 -11.88 -5.83 -14.92
C LEU A 35 -11.80 -4.70 -15.95
N ASP A 36 -12.83 -3.86 -15.96
CA ASP A 36 -12.76 -2.57 -16.63
C ASP A 36 -11.85 -1.65 -15.82
N ALA A 37 -11.03 -0.85 -16.49
CA ALA A 37 -10.05 0.03 -15.86
C ALA A 37 -10.12 1.43 -16.47
N ARG A 38 -10.10 2.46 -15.62
CA ARG A 38 -10.11 3.88 -16.03
C ARG A 38 -9.42 4.76 -15.02
N ALA A 39 -9.12 6.00 -15.39
CA ALA A 39 -8.68 7.01 -14.44
C ALA A 39 -9.80 7.30 -13.40
N PRO A 40 -9.44 7.64 -12.14
CA PRO A 40 -10.39 8.07 -11.14
C PRO A 40 -11.02 9.43 -11.51
N THR A 41 -12.26 9.63 -11.07
CA THR A 41 -12.99 10.90 -11.16
C THR A 41 -13.44 11.33 -9.77
N SER A 42 -13.98 12.55 -9.64
CA SER A 42 -14.53 13.02 -8.37
C SER A 42 -15.74 12.21 -7.88
N GLU A 43 -16.44 11.51 -8.78
CA GLU A 43 -17.57 10.63 -8.41
C GLU A 43 -17.11 9.37 -7.66
N ASP A 44 -15.84 8.97 -7.82
CA ASP A 44 -15.29 7.77 -7.18
C ASP A 44 -14.90 7.99 -5.72
N LEU A 45 -14.81 9.25 -5.24
CA LEU A 45 -14.22 9.59 -3.94
C LEU A 45 -14.84 8.84 -2.77
N ALA A 46 -16.16 8.67 -2.76
CA ALA A 46 -16.84 7.92 -1.72
C ALA A 46 -16.42 6.44 -1.72
N ALA A 47 -16.31 5.83 -2.90
CA ALA A 47 -15.88 4.44 -3.05
C ALA A 47 -14.39 4.26 -2.72
N LEU A 48 -13.52 5.18 -3.14
CA LEU A 48 -12.09 5.15 -2.84
C LEU A 48 -11.82 5.23 -1.32
N ASN A 49 -12.52 6.12 -0.62
CA ASN A 49 -12.43 6.20 0.84
C ASN A 49 -12.93 4.90 1.51
N ALA A 50 -14.02 4.32 1.02
CA ALA A 50 -14.52 3.04 1.53
C ALA A 50 -13.51 1.91 1.31
N LEU A 51 -12.89 1.84 0.12
CA LEU A 51 -11.81 0.90 -0.19
C LEU A 51 -10.61 1.08 0.74
N TRP A 52 -10.18 2.32 1.00
CA TRP A 52 -9.05 2.57 1.90
C TRP A 52 -9.35 2.15 3.34
N ARG A 53 -10.54 2.48 3.87
CA ARG A 53 -10.93 2.05 5.22
C ARG A 53 -11.04 0.55 5.35
N HIS A 54 -11.52 -0.12 4.31
CA HIS A 54 -11.56 -1.58 4.26
C HIS A 54 -10.16 -2.18 4.25
N GLU A 55 -9.28 -1.69 3.37
CA GLU A 55 -7.96 -2.26 3.14
C GLU A 55 -6.96 -1.91 4.25
N GLU A 56 -6.93 -0.65 4.70
CA GLU A 56 -5.91 -0.11 5.61
C GLU A 56 -6.43 0.28 6.99
N GLY A 57 -7.74 0.25 7.25
CA GLY A 57 -8.32 0.77 8.50
C GLY A 57 -7.89 0.03 9.77
N THR A 58 -7.31 -1.16 9.62
CA THR A 58 -6.73 -1.99 10.70
C THR A 58 -5.20 -1.94 10.75
N VAL A 59 -4.56 -1.23 9.82
CA VAL A 59 -3.11 -1.15 9.70
C VAL A 59 -2.60 0.04 10.51
N ASP A 60 -1.73 -0.24 11.48
CA ASP A 60 -1.14 0.81 12.31
C ASP A 60 -0.34 1.82 11.46
N MET A 61 -0.38 3.08 11.88
CA MET A 61 0.35 4.19 11.24
C MET A 61 -0.05 4.49 9.80
N ALA A 62 -1.08 3.83 9.25
CA ALA A 62 -1.61 4.14 7.94
C ALA A 62 -2.25 5.54 7.95
N LEU A 63 -1.92 6.35 6.94
CA LEU A 63 -2.46 7.69 6.79
C LEU A 63 -3.67 7.64 5.87
N GLU A 64 -4.81 8.12 6.36
CA GLU A 64 -6.02 8.29 5.55
C GLU A 64 -5.75 9.36 4.48
N PRO A 65 -6.00 9.06 3.19
CA PRO A 65 -5.99 10.08 2.15
C PRO A 65 -7.00 11.16 2.47
N GLY A 66 -6.77 12.37 1.96
CA GLY A 66 -7.77 13.42 2.08
C GLY A 66 -9.03 13.15 1.24
N LEU A 67 -9.97 14.07 1.35
CA LEU A 67 -11.30 13.95 0.73
C LEU A 67 -11.33 14.50 -0.70
N ASP A 68 -10.22 15.05 -1.19
CA ASP A 68 -10.14 15.64 -2.52
C ASP A 68 -9.48 14.67 -3.51
N LEU A 69 -9.88 14.71 -4.78
CA LEU A 69 -9.33 13.82 -5.82
C LEU A 69 -7.81 13.96 -5.96
N LEU A 70 -7.26 15.15 -5.68
CA LEU A 70 -5.81 15.40 -5.73
C LEU A 70 -5.04 14.60 -4.68
N ASP A 71 -5.66 14.17 -3.57
CA ASP A 71 -5.03 13.30 -2.59
C ASP A 71 -4.80 11.87 -3.12
N TRP A 72 -5.49 11.53 -4.21
CA TRP A 72 -5.45 10.23 -4.89
C TRP A 72 -4.70 10.27 -6.22
N LEU A 73 -4.23 11.45 -6.65
CA LEU A 73 -3.52 11.62 -7.92
C LEU A 73 -2.08 11.99 -7.66
N SER A 74 -1.15 11.21 -8.23
CA SER A 74 0.26 11.56 -8.21
C SER A 74 0.49 12.82 -9.07
N PRO A 75 1.35 13.76 -8.63
CA PRO A 75 1.81 14.85 -9.48
C PRO A 75 2.82 14.38 -10.56
N ASP A 76 3.43 13.21 -10.39
CA ASP A 76 4.32 12.62 -11.39
C ASP A 76 3.53 12.01 -12.56
N PRO A 77 3.72 12.51 -13.80
CA PRO A 77 3.03 11.99 -14.98
C PRO A 77 3.40 10.54 -15.33
N GLU A 78 4.49 9.98 -14.79
CA GLU A 78 4.86 8.57 -14.97
C GLU A 78 4.11 7.65 -13.98
N ILE A 79 3.32 8.18 -13.04
CA ILE A 79 2.52 7.42 -12.09
C ILE A 79 1.04 7.54 -12.43
N HIS A 80 0.43 6.42 -12.79
CA HIS A 80 -0.99 6.37 -13.15
C HIS A 80 -1.84 5.85 -11.99
N ALA A 81 -2.87 6.62 -11.64
CA ALA A 81 -3.95 6.17 -10.77
C ALA A 81 -5.02 5.47 -11.63
N THR A 82 -5.41 4.27 -11.22
CA THR A 82 -6.38 3.43 -11.95
C THR A 82 -7.46 2.97 -10.99
N VAL A 83 -8.71 3.21 -11.38
CA VAL A 83 -9.90 2.63 -10.76
C VAL A 83 -10.31 1.40 -11.57
N TYR A 84 -10.61 0.32 -10.87
CA TYR A 84 -11.13 -0.92 -11.43
C TYR A 84 -12.61 -1.04 -11.16
N THR A 85 -13.38 -1.39 -12.19
CA THR A 85 -14.83 -1.54 -12.08
C THR A 85 -15.31 -2.91 -12.52
N ARG A 86 -16.35 -3.39 -11.84
CA ARG A 86 -17.13 -4.58 -12.20
C ARG A 86 -18.61 -4.18 -12.20
N HIS A 87 -19.32 -4.41 -13.31
CA HIS A 87 -20.72 -3.99 -13.45
C HIS A 87 -20.96 -2.50 -13.11
N HIS A 88 -20.03 -1.62 -13.52
CA HIS A 88 -20.03 -0.18 -13.22
C HIS A 88 -19.80 0.23 -11.75
N GLU A 89 -19.56 -0.72 -10.85
CA GLU A 89 -19.19 -0.44 -9.47
C GLU A 89 -17.68 -0.45 -9.28
N VAL A 90 -17.15 0.46 -8.46
CA VAL A 90 -15.73 0.52 -8.11
C VAL A 90 -15.39 -0.62 -7.16
N VAL A 91 -14.52 -1.53 -7.60
CA VAL A 91 -14.08 -2.71 -6.85
C VAL A 91 -12.61 -2.66 -6.43
N GLY A 92 -11.86 -1.69 -6.94
CA GLY A 92 -10.48 -1.51 -6.55
C GLY A 92 -9.80 -0.29 -7.13
N TYR A 93 -8.58 -0.07 -6.67
CA TYR A 93 -7.78 1.08 -7.04
C TYR A 93 -6.29 0.75 -6.94
N THR A 94 -5.49 1.29 -7.86
CA THR A 94 -4.03 1.25 -7.79
C THR A 94 -3.39 2.57 -8.17
N ARG A 95 -2.19 2.83 -7.65
CA ARG A 95 -1.23 3.79 -8.24
C ARG A 95 -0.01 3.05 -8.71
N THR A 96 0.38 3.19 -9.97
CA THR A 96 1.46 2.39 -10.55
C THR A 96 2.34 3.24 -11.44
N HIS A 97 3.66 3.11 -11.26
CA HIS A 97 4.64 3.75 -12.14
C HIS A 97 4.72 3.00 -13.47
N VAL A 98 4.76 3.71 -14.61
CA VAL A 98 4.74 3.09 -15.95
C VAL A 98 5.91 2.14 -16.21
N ARG A 99 7.06 2.38 -15.57
CA ARG A 99 8.26 1.52 -15.67
C ARG A 99 8.22 0.28 -14.76
N GLU A 100 7.29 0.23 -13.80
CA GLU A 100 7.13 -0.88 -12.86
C GLU A 100 5.65 -1.31 -12.76
N PRO A 101 5.05 -1.77 -13.88
CA PRO A 101 3.62 -2.07 -13.95
C PRO A 101 3.18 -3.21 -13.00
N ASN A 102 4.12 -4.02 -12.54
CA ASN A 102 3.91 -5.14 -11.61
C ASN A 102 4.20 -4.78 -10.16
N LYS A 103 4.49 -3.52 -9.83
CA LYS A 103 4.78 -3.05 -8.46
C LYS A 103 3.99 -1.77 -8.15
N PRO A 104 2.67 -1.87 -7.91
CA PRO A 104 1.89 -0.70 -7.55
C PRO A 104 2.43 -0.07 -6.24
N ARG A 105 2.36 1.24 -6.14
CA ARG A 105 2.65 2.04 -4.93
C ARG A 105 1.49 2.07 -3.95
N ALA A 106 0.27 1.94 -4.47
CA ALA A 106 -0.95 1.75 -3.69
C ALA A 106 -1.80 0.66 -4.35
N PHE A 107 -2.44 -0.18 -3.53
CA PHE A 107 -3.31 -1.26 -3.98
C PHE A 107 -4.46 -1.40 -2.99
N LEU A 108 -5.69 -1.24 -3.46
CA LEU A 108 -6.91 -1.37 -2.67
C LEU A 108 -7.90 -2.26 -3.41
N ALA A 109 -8.57 -3.18 -2.70
CA ALA A 109 -9.61 -4.02 -3.26
C ALA A 109 -10.81 -4.11 -2.30
N CYS A 110 -12.03 -4.28 -2.82
CA CYS A 110 -13.22 -4.41 -1.98
C CYS A 110 -13.34 -5.79 -1.32
N ASP A 111 -12.67 -6.80 -1.87
CA ASP A 111 -12.65 -8.17 -1.39
C ASP A 111 -11.50 -8.98 -2.03
N HIS A 112 -11.39 -10.26 -1.66
CA HIS A 112 -10.35 -11.17 -2.16
C HIS A 112 -10.48 -11.52 -3.65
N GLU A 113 -11.70 -11.55 -4.18
CA GLU A 113 -11.94 -11.86 -5.59
C GLU A 113 -11.53 -10.68 -6.47
N ALA A 114 -11.98 -9.48 -6.12
CA ALA A 114 -11.56 -8.23 -6.74
C ALA A 114 -10.04 -8.07 -6.68
N ALA A 115 -9.40 -8.34 -5.53
CA ALA A 115 -7.95 -8.26 -5.41
C ALA A 115 -7.24 -9.14 -6.46
N ARG A 116 -7.64 -10.42 -6.58
CA ARG A 116 -7.04 -11.33 -7.58
C ARG A 116 -7.32 -10.89 -9.02
N ALA A 117 -8.53 -10.39 -9.30
CA ALA A 117 -8.91 -9.89 -10.62
C ALA A 117 -8.16 -8.60 -11.01
N ILE A 118 -7.86 -7.72 -10.04
CA ILE A 118 -7.02 -6.53 -10.26
C ILE A 118 -5.61 -6.95 -10.66
N VAL A 119 -4.97 -7.85 -9.90
CA VAL A 119 -3.62 -8.34 -10.24
C VAL A 119 -3.61 -8.99 -11.62
N ALA A 120 -4.62 -9.83 -11.93
CA ALA A 120 -4.77 -10.41 -13.26
C ALA A 120 -4.87 -9.32 -14.35
N THR A 121 -5.68 -8.29 -14.12
CA THR A 121 -5.87 -7.16 -15.04
C THR A 121 -4.59 -6.36 -15.26
N MET A 122 -3.80 -6.11 -14.20
CA MET A 122 -2.53 -5.39 -14.28
C MET A 122 -1.50 -6.12 -15.15
N VAL A 123 -1.46 -7.45 -15.08
CA VAL A 123 -0.44 -8.25 -15.77
C VAL A 123 -0.89 -8.75 -17.15
N LEU A 124 -2.18 -8.58 -17.52
CA LEU A 124 -2.77 -9.08 -18.78
C LEU A 124 -2.18 -8.46 -20.07
N GLY A 125 -1.34 -7.42 -19.98
CA GLY A 125 -0.62 -6.82 -21.11
C GLY A 125 0.90 -6.93 -21.05
N VAL A 126 1.42 -7.58 -20.00
CA VAL A 126 2.87 -7.77 -19.84
C VAL A 126 3.25 -9.00 -20.68
N GLU A 127 3.68 -8.76 -21.92
CA GLU A 127 4.23 -9.80 -22.81
C GLU A 127 5.53 -10.34 -22.19
N THR A 128 5.42 -11.35 -21.32
CA THR A 128 6.60 -11.99 -20.75
C THR A 128 6.62 -13.46 -21.10
N ALA A 129 7.53 -13.81 -22.00
CA ALA A 129 7.91 -15.17 -22.34
C ALA A 129 8.56 -15.95 -21.18
N ALA A 130 8.65 -15.38 -19.98
CA ALA A 130 9.28 -15.95 -18.81
C ALA A 130 8.24 -16.30 -17.73
N SER A 131 8.31 -17.54 -17.22
CA SER A 131 7.42 -18.11 -16.19
C SER A 131 7.54 -17.49 -14.80
N ASP A 132 8.49 -16.57 -14.60
CA ASP A 132 8.98 -16.17 -13.27
C ASP A 132 8.65 -14.71 -12.93
N VAL A 133 7.72 -14.08 -13.67
CA VAL A 133 7.30 -12.73 -13.34
C VAL A 133 6.41 -12.75 -12.09
N GLU A 134 6.82 -11.98 -11.09
CA GLU A 134 6.06 -11.75 -9.87
C GLU A 134 5.43 -10.36 -9.90
N CYS A 135 4.23 -10.25 -9.32
CA CYS A 135 3.64 -8.96 -8.96
C CYS A 135 3.96 -8.69 -7.49
N ILE A 136 4.57 -7.56 -7.18
CA ILE A 136 4.92 -7.18 -5.81
C ILE A 136 3.89 -6.16 -5.32
N LEU A 137 2.98 -6.61 -4.45
CA LEU A 137 1.93 -5.74 -3.91
C LEU A 137 2.38 -5.07 -2.62
N PRO A 138 2.07 -3.78 -2.41
CA PRO A 138 2.28 -3.09 -1.15
C PRO A 138 1.14 -3.48 -0.20
N LEU A 139 1.16 -4.68 0.35
CA LEU A 139 0.15 -5.16 1.30
C LEU A 139 0.79 -5.43 2.65
N HIS A 140 0.24 -4.83 3.71
CA HIS A 140 0.52 -5.19 5.10
C HIS A 140 -0.19 -6.51 5.47
N PRO A 141 0.34 -7.36 6.37
CA PRO A 141 -0.34 -8.58 6.82
C PRO A 141 -1.74 -8.35 7.40
N ALA A 142 -1.99 -7.16 7.95
CA ALA A 142 -3.30 -6.76 8.46
C ALA A 142 -4.23 -6.15 7.40
N SER A 143 -3.76 -5.97 6.15
CA SER A 143 -4.62 -5.45 5.08
C SER A 143 -5.66 -6.49 4.70
N ALA A 144 -6.88 -6.05 4.39
CA ALA A 144 -8.01 -6.96 4.18
C ALA A 144 -7.79 -7.96 3.03
N SER A 145 -7.08 -7.55 1.97
CA SER A 145 -6.80 -8.41 0.81
C SER A 145 -5.52 -9.25 0.93
N ALA A 146 -4.68 -9.05 1.97
CA ALA A 146 -3.39 -9.75 2.09
C ALA A 146 -3.54 -11.28 2.08
N SER A 147 -4.53 -11.81 2.81
CA SER A 147 -4.81 -13.24 2.87
C SER A 147 -5.26 -13.85 1.53
N ALA A 148 -5.69 -13.03 0.56
CA ALA A 148 -6.05 -13.51 -0.77
C ALA A 148 -4.84 -14.08 -1.54
N PHE A 149 -3.62 -13.73 -1.12
CA PHE A 149 -2.38 -14.05 -1.81
C PHE A 149 -1.34 -14.77 -0.94
N GLY A 150 -1.48 -14.72 0.38
CA GLY A 150 -0.61 -15.44 1.30
C GLY A 150 -0.07 -14.54 2.41
N GLN A 151 1.18 -14.80 2.82
CA GLN A 151 1.83 -14.07 3.91
C GLN A 151 2.66 -12.91 3.36
N ALA A 152 2.29 -11.68 3.71
CA ALA A 152 3.11 -10.50 3.42
C ALA A 152 4.33 -10.44 4.36
N ILE A 153 5.40 -9.81 3.88
CA ILE A 153 6.64 -9.59 4.64
C ILE A 153 6.71 -8.12 5.01
N CYS A 154 6.97 -7.83 6.29
CA CYS A 154 7.23 -6.48 6.78
C CYS A 154 8.69 -6.31 7.17
N SER A 155 9.24 -5.14 6.87
CA SER A 155 10.56 -4.73 7.34
C SER A 155 10.53 -3.27 7.78
N SER A 156 11.22 -2.97 8.89
CA SER A 156 11.41 -1.61 9.39
C SER A 156 12.87 -1.20 9.28
N TRP A 157 13.14 0.10 9.28
CA TRP A 157 14.49 0.66 9.16
C TRP A 157 14.72 1.78 10.17
N GLU A 158 15.97 2.18 10.38
CA GLU A 158 16.36 3.17 11.41
C GLU A 158 15.65 4.53 11.22
N ALA A 159 15.44 4.96 9.97
CA ALA A 159 14.78 6.24 9.67
C ALA A 159 13.24 6.19 9.82
N ALA A 160 12.63 5.02 10.00
CA ALA A 160 11.22 4.91 10.30
C ALA A 160 10.99 5.26 11.77
N MET A 161 10.87 6.56 12.06
CA MET A 161 10.85 7.08 13.41
C MET A 161 9.48 7.65 13.79
N ALA A 162 9.10 7.48 15.04
CA ALA A 162 7.94 8.17 15.63
C ALA A 162 8.31 8.78 16.99
N CYS A 163 7.67 9.88 17.33
CA CYS A 163 7.80 10.55 18.62
C CYS A 163 6.40 10.84 19.15
N SER A 164 6.16 10.50 20.42
CA SER A 164 4.92 10.92 21.08
C SER A 164 4.98 12.42 21.35
N LEU A 165 3.97 13.17 20.91
CA LEU A 165 3.89 14.62 21.14
C LEU A 165 3.19 14.96 22.46
N ASN A 166 2.55 13.99 23.10
CA ASN A 166 1.83 14.14 24.36
C ASN A 166 2.17 12.97 25.29
N GLN A 167 1.62 12.99 26.50
CA GLN A 167 1.79 11.90 27.48
C GLN A 167 0.92 10.66 27.17
N SER A 168 0.46 10.48 25.92
CA SER A 168 -0.32 9.29 25.53
C SER A 168 0.55 8.05 25.60
N SER A 169 0.09 7.05 26.34
CA SER A 169 0.76 5.76 26.45
C SER A 169 0.56 4.88 25.21
N LEU A 170 -0.35 5.22 24.29
CA LEU A 170 -0.70 4.33 23.17
C LEU A 170 0.46 4.12 22.20
N LEU A 171 1.17 5.20 21.84
CA LEU A 171 2.33 5.07 20.95
C LEU A 171 3.47 4.32 21.66
N ASP A 172 3.71 4.60 22.94
CA ASP A 172 4.75 3.91 23.70
C ASP A 172 4.47 2.41 23.88
N GLU A 173 3.21 2.05 24.13
CA GLU A 173 2.74 0.67 24.18
C GLU A 173 2.93 -0.01 22.82
N TYR A 174 2.46 0.62 21.75
CA TYR A 174 2.65 0.14 20.38
C TYR A 174 4.14 -0.11 20.07
N LEU A 175 5.01 0.86 20.38
CA LEU A 175 6.45 0.74 20.12
C LEU A 175 7.11 -0.37 20.95
N ALA A 176 6.66 -0.58 22.19
CA ALA A 176 7.13 -1.69 23.01
C ALA A 176 6.71 -3.05 22.46
N LEU A 177 5.48 -3.16 21.95
CA LEU A 177 4.97 -4.38 21.30
C LEU A 177 5.70 -4.67 19.97
N VAL A 178 6.02 -3.63 19.19
CA VAL A 178 6.81 -3.76 17.96
C VAL A 178 8.24 -4.20 18.28
N ALA A 179 8.89 -3.56 19.26
CA ALA A 179 10.26 -3.88 19.66
C ALA A 179 10.40 -5.31 20.22
N SER A 180 9.36 -5.84 20.85
CA SER A 180 9.32 -7.23 21.36
C SER A 180 8.83 -8.25 20.34
N GLY A 181 8.46 -7.84 19.12
CA GLY A 181 7.95 -8.71 18.06
C GLY A 181 6.52 -9.23 18.29
N GLN A 182 5.81 -8.69 19.29
CA GLN A 182 4.41 -9.06 19.58
C GLN A 182 3.41 -8.36 18.66
N ARG A 183 3.84 -7.30 17.98
CA ARG A 183 3.05 -6.56 16.98
C ARG A 183 3.90 -6.34 15.73
N VAL A 184 3.29 -6.55 14.57
CA VAL A 184 3.93 -6.24 13.29
C VAL A 184 4.07 -4.71 13.18
N PRO A 185 5.22 -4.18 12.76
CA PRO A 185 5.34 -2.75 12.50
C PRO A 185 4.28 -2.33 11.48
N GLY A 186 3.52 -1.28 11.80
CA GLY A 186 2.61 -0.63 10.88
C GLY A 186 3.33 -0.06 9.65
N ARG A 187 2.58 0.58 8.75
CA ARG A 187 3.15 1.20 7.55
C ARG A 187 2.58 2.59 7.33
N VAL A 188 3.41 3.45 6.77
CA VAL A 188 2.96 4.75 6.28
C VAL A 188 2.69 4.61 4.79
N THR A 189 1.43 4.74 4.39
CA THR A 189 1.07 4.95 2.98
C THR A 189 1.21 6.43 2.68
N TRP A 190 2.28 6.80 1.99
CA TRP A 190 2.55 8.21 1.72
C TRP A 190 1.46 8.83 0.83
N PRO A 191 1.00 10.07 1.14
CA PRO A 191 0.10 10.82 0.29
C PRO A 191 0.66 10.97 -1.13
N ALA A 192 -0.24 11.05 -2.12
CA ALA A 192 0.15 11.15 -3.53
C ALA A 192 1.09 12.33 -3.82
N ALA A 193 0.98 13.41 -3.05
CA ALA A 193 1.86 14.58 -3.17
C ALA A 193 3.36 14.28 -2.99
N PHE A 194 3.72 13.12 -2.42
CA PHE A 194 5.10 12.66 -2.24
C PHE A 194 5.56 11.65 -3.30
N ASP A 195 4.72 11.30 -4.28
CA ASP A 195 5.09 10.49 -5.43
C ASP A 195 5.87 11.36 -6.44
N LEU A 196 7.19 11.52 -6.24
CA LEU A 196 8.04 12.46 -6.98
C LEU A 196 9.18 11.80 -7.80
N GLU A 197 9.28 10.47 -7.77
CA GLU A 197 10.39 9.70 -8.35
C GLU A 197 9.89 8.41 -9.00
#